data_AF-A0A4R3AGC1-F1
#
_entry.id   AF-A0A4R3AGC1-F1
#
_cell.length_a   1.000
_cell.length_b   1.000
_cell.length_c   1.000
_cell.angle_alpha   90.00
_cell.angle_beta   90.00
_cell.angle_gamma   90.00
#
_symmetry.space_group_name_H-M   'P 1'
#
loop_
_entity.id
_entity.type
_entity.pdbx_description
1 polymer ?
#
loop_
_entity_poly.entity_id
_entity_poly.type
_entity_poly.pdbx_seq_one_letter_code
_entity_poly.pdbx_strand_id
1 'polypeptide(L)'
;MAFKHIFKVALSWFSTEKVASTKSKVYSKSHHISIEGKSDLAISAAKAFKGDPSLYNPEDLLLSSLVSCHMMSYLYLCDQNNIEVISYTDHAEAILEVNSDASGRFVEVILKPAVVILNPEQIALALDLHKKANQLCFIANSCNFPVMHKPTCLAE
;
A
#
# COMPACT_ATOMS: atom_id res chain seq x y z
N MET A 1 28.48 -2.87 -5.91
CA MET A 1 27.65 -3.95 -6.50
C MET A 1 26.21 -3.70 -6.12
N ALA A 2 25.26 -3.90 -7.04
CA ALA A 2 23.84 -3.81 -6.69
C ALA A 2 23.45 -4.98 -5.78
N PHE A 3 22.82 -4.70 -4.65
CA PHE A 3 22.22 -5.73 -3.80
C PHE A 3 20.96 -6.27 -4.47
N LYS A 4 20.80 -7.60 -4.49
CA LYS A 4 19.63 -8.27 -5.07
C LYS A 4 19.07 -9.27 -4.08
N HIS A 5 17.77 -9.19 -3.84
CA HIS A 5 17.03 -10.09 -2.97
C HIS A 5 15.76 -10.58 -3.67
N ILE A 6 15.31 -11.80 -3.34
CA ILE A 6 14.10 -12.41 -3.93
C ILE A 6 13.05 -12.55 -2.83
N PHE A 7 11.91 -11.88 -3.01
CA PHE A 7 10.72 -12.07 -2.18
C PHE A 7 9.85 -13.19 -2.77
N LYS A 8 9.30 -14.06 -1.92
CA LYS A 8 8.43 -15.18 -2.31
C LYS A 8 7.10 -15.12 -1.57
N VAL A 9 6.03 -15.55 -2.24
CA VAL A 9 4.67 -15.63 -1.71
C VAL A 9 3.94 -16.79 -2.39
N ALA A 10 3.05 -17.46 -1.68
CA ALA A 10 2.17 -18.49 -2.21
C ALA A 10 0.70 -18.10 -2.03
N LEU A 11 -0.15 -18.51 -2.98
CA LEU A 11 -1.60 -18.32 -2.92
C LEU A 11 -2.28 -19.69 -2.99
N SER A 12 -3.25 -19.91 -2.10
CA SER A 12 -4.09 -21.10 -2.09
C SER A 12 -5.57 -20.73 -2.16
N TRP A 13 -6.28 -21.26 -3.16
CA TRP A 13 -7.72 -21.14 -3.30
C TRP A 13 -8.33 -22.52 -3.44
N PHE A 14 -9.45 -22.77 -2.76
CA PHE A 14 -10.16 -24.04 -2.80
C PHE A 14 -11.63 -23.79 -3.10
N SER A 15 -12.22 -24.61 -3.96
CA SER A 15 -13.66 -24.58 -4.22
C SER A 15 -14.40 -25.03 -2.96
N THR A 16 -15.29 -24.21 -2.42
CA THR A 16 -16.24 -24.64 -1.41
C THR A 16 -17.37 -25.40 -2.11
N GLU A 17 -17.23 -26.72 -2.28
CA GLU A 17 -18.34 -27.54 -2.80
C GLU A 17 -19.39 -27.80 -1.71
N LYS A 18 -20.54 -27.14 -1.87
CA LYS A 18 -21.87 -27.77 -1.94
C LYS A 18 -22.87 -26.72 -2.43
N VAL A 19 -22.91 -26.46 -3.74
CA VAL A 19 -24.08 -25.82 -4.34
C VAL A 19 -24.63 -26.74 -5.41
N ALA A 20 -25.71 -27.42 -5.00
CA ALA A 20 -26.66 -28.09 -5.86
C ALA A 20 -27.18 -27.13 -6.94
N SER A 21 -27.25 -27.64 -8.16
CA SER A 21 -28.13 -27.18 -9.25
C SER A 21 -28.30 -25.66 -9.44
N THR A 22 -27.55 -25.06 -10.36
CA THR A 22 -28.05 -24.05 -11.31
C THR A 22 -26.97 -23.72 -12.36
N LYS A 23 -27.41 -23.28 -13.55
CA LYS A 23 -26.67 -23.20 -14.82
C LYS A 23 -25.49 -22.19 -14.88
N SER A 24 -24.90 -21.78 -13.76
CA SER A 24 -23.71 -20.93 -13.74
C SER A 24 -22.82 -21.25 -12.55
N LYS A 25 -21.55 -21.61 -12.80
CA LYS A 25 -20.56 -21.83 -11.74
C LYS A 25 -20.03 -20.48 -11.27
N VAL A 26 -20.41 -20.06 -10.07
CA VAL A 26 -19.84 -18.86 -9.42
C VAL A 26 -18.73 -19.32 -8.47
N TYR A 27 -17.49 -18.89 -8.75
CA TYR A 27 -16.34 -19.18 -7.91
C TYR A 27 -16.30 -18.25 -6.70
N SER A 28 -15.90 -18.78 -5.54
CA SER A 28 -15.58 -17.96 -4.36
C SER A 28 -14.43 -17.01 -4.67
N LYS A 29 -14.45 -15.83 -4.05
CA LYS A 29 -13.36 -14.83 -4.16
C LYS A 29 -12.39 -14.89 -2.99
N SER A 30 -12.75 -15.64 -1.95
CA SER A 30 -11.94 -15.76 -0.75
C SER A 30 -10.83 -16.80 -0.94
N HIS A 31 -9.62 -16.46 -0.52
CA HIS A 31 -8.42 -17.27 -0.65
C HIS A 31 -7.42 -16.90 0.46
N HIS A 32 -6.32 -17.65 0.53
CA HIS A 32 -5.25 -17.40 1.49
C HIS A 32 -3.94 -17.07 0.78
N ILE A 33 -3.21 -16.12 1.34
CA ILE A 33 -1.83 -15.79 0.96
C ILE A 33 -0.89 -16.24 2.09
N SER A 34 0.14 -17.00 1.75
CA SER A 34 1.14 -17.53 2.68
C SER A 34 2.52 -16.97 2.36
N ILE A 35 3.22 -16.49 3.39
CA ILE A 35 4.61 -16.04 3.33
C ILE A 35 5.39 -16.79 4.39
N GLU A 36 6.55 -17.34 4.03
CA GLU A 36 7.38 -18.14 4.92
C GLU A 36 7.66 -17.41 6.24
N GLY A 37 7.39 -18.08 7.37
CA GLY A 37 7.59 -17.55 8.72
C GLY A 37 6.53 -16.54 9.19
N LYS A 38 5.44 -16.32 8.45
CA LYS A 38 4.34 -15.41 8.81
C LYS A 38 3.01 -16.15 8.88
N SER A 39 2.06 -15.58 9.61
CA SER A 39 0.67 -16.04 9.58
C SER A 39 0.05 -15.82 8.20
N ASP A 40 -0.81 -16.74 7.79
CA ASP A 40 -1.55 -16.61 6.53
C ASP A 40 -2.48 -15.40 6.56
N LEU A 41 -2.57 -14.71 5.42
CA LEU A 41 -3.53 -13.63 5.20
C LEU A 41 -4.78 -14.21 4.54
N ALA A 42 -5.93 -14.00 5.18
CA ALA A 42 -7.23 -14.26 4.56
C ALA A 42 -7.61 -13.06 3.68
N ILE A 43 -7.81 -13.32 2.39
CA ILE A 43 -8.02 -12.31 1.36
C ILE A 43 -9.36 -12.57 0.65
N SER A 44 -10.04 -11.50 0.22
CA SER A 44 -11.15 -11.56 -0.72
C SER A 44 -10.97 -10.52 -1.83
N ALA A 45 -11.91 -10.44 -2.76
CA ALA A 45 -12.00 -9.28 -3.64
C ALA A 45 -12.50 -8.06 -2.86
N ALA A 46 -12.24 -6.85 -3.37
CA ALA A 46 -12.81 -5.64 -2.79
C ALA A 46 -14.36 -5.68 -2.79
N LYS A 47 -14.99 -4.96 -1.87
CA LYS A 47 -16.47 -4.83 -1.79
C LYS A 47 -17.08 -4.36 -3.11
N ALA A 48 -16.42 -3.42 -3.79
CA ALA A 48 -16.81 -2.92 -5.12
C ALA A 48 -16.93 -4.04 -6.16
N PHE A 49 -16.15 -5.12 -5.98
CA PHE A 49 -16.15 -6.30 -6.81
C PHE A 49 -16.87 -7.48 -6.15
N LYS A 50 -17.79 -7.23 -5.21
CA LYS A 50 -18.62 -8.23 -4.51
C LYS A 50 -17.78 -9.30 -3.79
N GLY A 51 -16.70 -8.92 -3.13
CA GLY A 51 -16.00 -9.78 -2.16
C GLY A 51 -16.41 -9.49 -0.71
N ASP A 52 -15.77 -10.17 0.22
CA ASP A 52 -16.03 -10.04 1.66
C ASP A 52 -15.33 -8.80 2.23
N PRO A 53 -16.07 -7.77 2.68
CA PRO A 53 -15.48 -6.53 3.19
C PRO A 53 -14.80 -6.67 4.56
N SER A 54 -14.92 -7.83 5.23
CA SER A 54 -14.22 -8.10 6.49
C SER A 54 -12.79 -8.59 6.29
N LEU A 55 -12.42 -8.96 5.05
CA LEU A 55 -11.10 -9.43 4.67
C LEU A 55 -10.34 -8.35 3.89
N TYR A 56 -9.01 -8.42 3.93
CA TYR A 56 -8.19 -7.61 3.04
C TYR A 56 -8.44 -7.97 1.58
N ASN A 57 -8.17 -7.03 0.69
CA ASN A 57 -8.18 -7.25 -0.76
C ASN A 57 -6.84 -6.82 -1.38
N PRO A 58 -6.53 -7.25 -2.62
CA PRO A 58 -5.27 -6.90 -3.29
C PRO A 58 -5.02 -5.39 -3.38
N GLU A 59 -6.07 -4.59 -3.61
CA GLU A 59 -5.99 -3.14 -3.70
C GLU A 59 -5.60 -2.49 -2.36
N ASP A 60 -6.19 -2.93 -1.25
CA ASP A 60 -5.80 -2.51 0.11
C ASP A 60 -4.34 -2.84 0.38
N LEU A 61 -3.90 -4.05 0.01
CA LEU A 61 -2.53 -4.51 0.27
C LEU A 61 -1.49 -3.75 -0.56
N LEU A 62 -1.80 -3.43 -1.83
CA LEU A 62 -0.94 -2.62 -2.67
C LEU A 62 -0.78 -1.21 -2.10
N LEU A 63 -1.90 -0.55 -1.75
CA LEU A 63 -1.87 0.78 -1.16
C LEU A 63 -1.12 0.77 0.17
N SER A 64 -1.38 -0.22 1.04
CA SER A 64 -0.70 -0.37 2.33
C SER A 64 0.81 -0.56 2.16
N SER A 65 1.24 -1.37 1.18
CA SER A 65 2.66 -1.59 0.88
C SER A 65 3.35 -0.29 0.42
N LEU A 66 2.67 0.50 -0.41
CA LEU A 66 3.18 1.78 -0.90
C LEU A 66 3.31 2.81 0.23
N VAL A 67 2.26 2.97 1.05
CA VAL A 67 2.26 3.87 2.23
C VAL A 67 3.40 3.51 3.17
N SER A 68 3.54 2.22 3.52
CA SER A 68 4.58 1.75 4.43
C SER A 68 5.98 1.97 3.89
N CYS A 69 6.21 1.67 2.59
CA CYS A 69 7.52 1.85 1.97
C CYS A 69 7.93 3.33 1.88
N HIS A 70 6.98 4.22 1.57
CA HIS A 70 7.24 5.67 1.56
C HIS A 70 7.59 6.17 2.96
N MET A 71 6.83 5.78 3.99
CA MET A 71 7.13 6.14 5.39
C MET A 71 8.55 5.71 5.79
N MET A 72 8.95 4.47 5.53
CA MET A 72 10.31 4.00 5.86
C MET A 72 11.40 4.81 5.14
N SER A 73 11.17 5.14 3.86
CA SER A 73 12.09 5.98 3.07
C SER A 73 12.18 7.40 3.61
N TYR A 74 11.06 7.95 4.06
CA TYR A 74 10.98 9.26 4.68
C TYR A 74 11.72 9.31 6.03
N LEU A 75 11.44 8.36 6.92
CA LEU A 75 12.11 8.26 8.22
C LEU A 75 13.63 8.09 8.08
N TYR A 76 14.08 7.30 7.10
CA TYR A 76 15.50 7.21 6.76
C TYR A 76 16.08 8.58 6.38
N LEU A 77 15.38 9.39 5.58
CA LEU A 77 15.86 10.73 5.22
C LEU A 77 15.83 11.70 6.41
N CYS A 78 14.84 11.62 7.28
CA CYS A 78 14.80 12.40 8.52
C CYS A 78 16.03 12.11 9.40
N ASP A 79 16.36 10.84 9.59
CA ASP A 79 17.56 10.40 10.30
C ASP A 79 18.84 11.00 9.68
N GLN A 80 19.00 10.90 8.36
CA GLN A 80 20.16 11.47 7.65
C GLN A 80 20.27 13.01 7.76
N ASN A 81 19.18 13.70 8.08
CA ASN A 81 19.14 15.16 8.26
C ASN A 81 19.01 15.58 9.72
N ASN A 82 19.15 14.66 10.68
CA ASN A 82 18.99 14.90 12.11
C ASN A 82 17.64 15.56 12.45
N ILE A 83 16.55 15.11 11.81
CA ILE A 83 15.18 15.52 12.13
C ILE A 83 14.60 14.46 13.07
N GLU A 84 14.29 14.87 14.29
CA GLU A 84 13.64 13.99 15.27
C GLU A 84 12.12 13.94 15.00
N VAL A 85 11.65 12.81 14.52
CA VAL A 85 10.22 12.56 14.23
C VAL A 85 9.55 11.96 15.46
N ILE A 86 8.50 12.63 15.93
CA ILE A 86 7.67 12.21 17.07
C ILE A 86 6.55 11.28 16.59
N SER A 87 5.88 11.63 15.48
CA SER A 87 4.83 10.80 14.92
C SER A 87 4.71 10.94 13.40
N TYR A 88 4.18 9.89 12.76
CA TYR A 88 3.85 9.85 11.35
C TYR A 88 2.51 9.12 11.21
N THR A 89 1.54 9.76 10.58
CA THR A 89 0.29 9.10 10.14
C THR A 89 0.08 9.38 8.65
N ASP A 90 -0.66 8.52 7.96
CA ASP A 90 -0.92 8.70 6.53
C ASP A 90 -2.31 8.15 6.17
N HIS A 91 -3.17 9.05 5.70
CA HIS A 91 -4.51 8.75 5.22
C HIS A 91 -4.54 8.75 3.68
N ALA A 92 -3.78 7.84 3.09
CA ALA A 92 -3.62 7.76 1.65
C ALA A 92 -4.90 7.30 0.93
N GLU A 93 -5.04 7.74 -0.32
CA GLU A 93 -6.13 7.36 -1.22
C GLU A 93 -5.57 6.86 -2.55
N ALA A 94 -6.23 5.87 -3.13
CA ALA A 94 -5.93 5.35 -4.47
C ALA A 94 -7.19 5.41 -5.35
N ILE A 95 -7.02 5.74 -6.62
CA ILE A 95 -8.10 5.76 -7.61
C ILE A 95 -7.92 4.56 -8.54
N LEU A 96 -8.88 3.65 -8.53
CA LEU A 96 -8.97 2.51 -9.45
C LEU A 96 -9.98 2.83 -10.55
N GLU A 97 -9.53 2.75 -11.80
CA GLU A 97 -10.42 2.80 -12.97
C GLU A 97 -10.61 1.40 -13.55
N VAL A 98 -11.85 1.10 -13.95
CA VAL A 98 -12.26 -0.16 -14.56
C VAL A 98 -12.90 0.13 -15.92
N ASN A 99 -12.38 -0.51 -16.96
CA ASN A 99 -12.84 -0.41 -18.33
C ASN A 99 -14.08 -1.29 -18.56
N SER A 100 -14.77 -1.07 -19.68
CA SER A 100 -15.95 -1.84 -20.07
C SER A 100 -15.69 -3.34 -20.30
N ASP A 101 -14.44 -3.71 -20.60
CA ASP A 101 -14.00 -5.11 -20.76
C ASP A 101 -13.58 -5.76 -19.43
N ALA A 102 -13.84 -5.08 -18.30
CA ALA A 102 -13.47 -5.46 -16.94
C ALA A 102 -11.96 -5.44 -16.62
N SER A 103 -11.10 -5.00 -17.54
CA SER A 103 -9.71 -4.63 -17.20
C SER A 103 -9.68 -3.34 -16.38
N GLY A 104 -8.57 -3.05 -15.70
CA GLY A 104 -8.46 -1.83 -14.90
C GLY A 104 -7.07 -1.66 -14.29
N ARG A 105 -6.85 -0.51 -13.65
CA ARG A 105 -5.61 -0.22 -12.91
C ARG A 105 -5.81 0.93 -11.94
N PHE A 106 -4.95 1.01 -10.94
CA PHE A 106 -4.74 2.27 -10.25
C PHE A 106 -4.22 3.32 -11.23
N VAL A 107 -4.86 4.47 -11.28
CA VAL A 107 -4.47 5.61 -12.11
C VAL A 107 -3.77 6.71 -11.32
N GLU A 108 -3.98 6.74 -10.01
CA GLU A 108 -3.34 7.70 -9.11
C GLU A 108 -3.34 7.17 -7.67
N VAL A 109 -2.29 7.48 -6.93
CA VAL A 109 -2.26 7.41 -5.46
C VAL A 109 -1.86 8.77 -4.89
N ILE A 110 -2.58 9.23 -3.86
CA ILE A 110 -2.25 10.43 -3.09
C ILE A 110 -1.92 10.00 -1.67
N LEU A 111 -0.65 10.11 -1.29
CA LEU A 111 -0.20 9.97 0.10
C LEU A 111 -0.48 11.29 0.85
N LYS A 112 -0.96 11.20 2.08
CA LYS A 112 -1.26 12.34 2.96
C LYS A 112 -0.50 12.22 4.28
N PRO A 113 0.85 12.25 4.28
CA PRO A 113 1.62 12.18 5.50
C PRO A 113 1.30 13.36 6.42
N ALA A 114 0.99 13.09 7.68
CA ALA A 114 0.95 14.07 8.75
C ALA A 114 2.05 13.73 9.75
N VAL A 115 3.04 14.62 9.86
CA VAL A 115 4.26 14.39 10.63
C VAL A 115 4.35 15.38 11.77
N VAL A 116 4.71 14.90 12.97
CA VAL A 116 5.09 15.75 14.09
C VAL A 116 6.58 15.57 14.34
N ILE A 117 7.33 16.68 14.42
CA ILE A 117 8.78 16.69 14.67
C ILE A 117 9.12 17.51 15.91
N LEU A 118 10.29 17.32 16.51
CA LEU A 118 10.68 18.07 17.72
C LEU A 118 11.06 19.53 17.43
N ASN A 119 11.79 19.79 16.33
CA ASN A 119 12.35 21.12 16.07
C ASN A 119 11.51 21.90 15.03
N PRO A 120 10.86 23.02 15.41
CA PRO A 120 10.07 23.84 14.49
C PRO A 120 10.88 24.45 13.34
N GLU A 121 12.19 24.66 13.51
CA GLU A 121 13.05 25.22 12.44
C GLU A 121 13.24 24.25 11.27
N GLN A 122 12.99 22.96 11.48
CA GLN A 122 13.18 21.92 10.46
C GLN A 122 11.91 21.61 9.67
N ILE A 123 10.76 22.23 9.97
CA ILE A 123 9.46 21.92 9.33
C ILE A 123 9.54 22.03 7.79
N ALA A 124 10.17 23.09 7.27
CA ALA A 124 10.27 23.29 5.82
C ALA A 124 11.07 22.17 5.14
N LEU A 125 12.18 21.75 5.76
CA LEU A 125 12.98 20.62 5.27
C LEU A 125 12.20 19.31 5.39
N ALA A 126 11.55 19.07 6.53
CA ALA A 126 10.74 17.87 6.78
C ALA A 126 9.63 17.70 5.73
N LEU A 127 9.02 18.79 5.25
CA LEU A 127 8.04 18.76 4.16
C LEU A 127 8.68 18.41 2.81
N ASP A 128 9.82 19.03 2.47
CA ASP A 128 10.49 18.82 1.19
C ASP A 128 11.04 17.38 1.03
N LEU A 129 11.44 16.76 2.15
CA LEU A 129 12.01 15.40 2.16
C LEU A 129 11.05 14.33 1.60
N HIS A 130 9.73 14.54 1.59
CA HIS A 130 8.79 13.60 0.97
C HIS A 130 9.04 13.40 -0.53
N LYS A 131 9.49 14.44 -1.24
CA LYS A 131 9.82 14.32 -2.67
C LYS A 131 10.99 13.37 -2.89
N LYS A 132 12.03 13.48 -2.06
CA LYS A 132 13.20 12.60 -2.10
C LYS A 132 12.86 11.21 -1.58
N ALA A 133 12.00 11.09 -0.57
CA ALA A 133 11.51 9.80 -0.05
C ALA A 133 10.83 9.00 -1.16
N ASN A 134 10.01 9.64 -1.99
CA ASN A 134 9.35 8.97 -3.12
C ASN A 134 10.35 8.40 -4.13
N GLN A 135 11.46 9.09 -4.38
CA GLN A 135 12.53 8.62 -5.28
C GLN A 135 13.26 7.39 -4.72
N LEU A 136 13.35 7.27 -3.39
CA LEU A 136 13.97 6.12 -2.71
C LEU A 136 12.98 4.96 -2.50
N CYS A 137 11.68 5.24 -2.48
CA CYS A 137 10.64 4.26 -2.21
C CYS A 137 10.62 3.15 -3.28
N PHE A 138 10.99 1.93 -2.89
CA PHE A 138 11.06 0.79 -3.81
C PHE A 138 9.71 0.46 -4.43
N ILE A 139 8.62 0.58 -3.66
CA ILE A 139 7.26 0.30 -4.16
C ILE A 139 6.81 1.38 -5.12
N ALA A 140 7.02 2.67 -4.82
CA ALA A 140 6.69 3.76 -5.75
C ALA A 140 7.44 3.60 -7.10
N ASN A 141 8.73 3.25 -7.06
CA ASN A 141 9.54 2.96 -8.25
C ASN A 141 9.12 1.69 -9.00
N SER A 142 8.26 0.86 -8.42
CA SER A 142 7.73 -0.36 -9.03
C SER A 142 6.30 -0.16 -9.59
N CYS A 143 5.69 0.99 -9.36
CA CYS A 143 4.34 1.32 -9.82
C CYS A 143 4.38 2.05 -11.17
N ASN A 144 3.34 1.84 -11.99
CA ASN A 144 3.17 2.49 -13.29
C ASN A 144 2.05 3.57 -13.28
N PHE A 145 1.88 4.23 -12.14
CA PHE A 145 0.93 5.32 -11.92
C PHE A 145 1.58 6.40 -11.07
N PRO A 146 1.16 7.67 -11.18
CA PRO A 146 1.66 8.75 -10.34
C PRO A 146 1.37 8.49 -8.86
N VAL A 147 2.39 8.71 -8.03
CA VAL A 147 2.28 8.75 -6.57
C VAL A 147 2.54 10.18 -6.12
N MET A 148 1.48 10.85 -5.70
CA MET A 148 1.47 12.25 -5.29
C MET A 148 1.52 12.36 -3.77
N HIS A 149 1.98 13.50 -3.26
CA HIS A 149 2.12 13.76 -1.82
C HIS A 149 1.43 15.06 -1.44
N LYS A 150 0.63 15.04 -0.38
CA LYS A 150 0.06 16.22 0.28
C LYS A 150 0.46 16.23 1.75
N PRO A 151 1.75 16.41 2.07
CA PRO A 151 2.23 16.30 3.43
C PRO A 151 1.87 17.52 4.28
N THR A 152 1.67 17.30 5.56
CA THR A 152 1.63 18.34 6.60
C THR A 152 2.66 18.02 7.67
N CYS A 153 3.22 19.07 8.29
CA CYS A 153 4.19 18.93 9.36
C CYS A 153 3.95 19.99 10.43
N LEU A 154 3.96 19.56 11.68
CA LEU A 154 3.91 20.41 12.87
C LEU A 154 5.11 20.08 13.77
N ALA A 155 5.39 20.97 14.73
CA ALA A 155 6.39 20.69 15.76
C ALA A 155 5.77 20.78 17.16
N GLU A 156 6.21 19.88 18.04
CA GLU A 156 5.77 19.75 19.44
C GLU A 156 6.96 19.51 20.38
#